data_AF-A0A7M2X259-F1
#
_entry.id   AF-A0A7M2X259-F1
#
_cell.length_a   1.000
_cell.length_b   1.000
_cell.length_c   1.000
_cell.angle_alpha   90.00
_cell.angle_beta   90.00
_cell.angle_gamma   90.00
#
_symmetry.space_group_name_H-M   'P 1'
#
loop_
_entity.id
_entity.type
_entity.pdbx_description
1 polymer ?
#
loop_
_entity_poly.entity_id
_entity_poly.type
_entity_poly.pdbx_seq_one_letter_code
_entity_poly.pdbx_strand_id
1 'polypeptide(L)'
;MKHATNARIVKKVTAFAIAAVASLWIGALPANAAPPAETPKTATGVKTTQVTDTRTLLERHKQDKALPEGLLIRVSACLGAPDENAGPNVPQGMNETWEFSSNAVHRIDLSFKNGEPVYTRVESRPFVSKDLCKTLLDGKAIEIGARKGEGPQAGLVGTIYRRGSRSIEVVWQGKTMLDLGETNGPMLHFYRETDAKAFGALYEALAVQAREVFKAKAEPAK
;
A
#
# COMPACT_ATOMS: atom_id res chain seq x y z
N MET A 1 -47.62 28.58 -22.94
CA MET A 1 -47.86 27.32 -23.69
C MET A 1 -46.95 27.28 -24.91
N LYS A 2 -45.92 26.42 -24.91
CA LYS A 2 -45.35 25.68 -26.05
C LYS A 2 -44.19 24.82 -25.54
N HIS A 3 -44.02 23.68 -26.18
CA HIS A 3 -43.55 22.40 -25.63
C HIS A 3 -42.04 22.26 -25.37
N ALA A 4 -41.74 21.33 -24.47
CA ALA A 4 -40.44 20.77 -24.15
C ALA A 4 -39.86 19.86 -25.25
N THR A 5 -38.53 19.69 -25.27
CA THR A 5 -37.88 18.49 -25.81
C THR A 5 -36.68 18.10 -24.94
N ASN A 6 -36.85 17.00 -24.20
CA ASN A 6 -35.80 16.29 -23.47
C ASN A 6 -34.97 15.44 -24.46
N ALA A 7 -33.65 15.62 -24.48
CA ALA A 7 -32.74 14.72 -25.18
C ALA A 7 -32.19 13.67 -24.20
N ARG A 8 -32.66 12.43 -24.34
CA ARG A 8 -32.18 11.23 -23.63
C ARG A 8 -30.97 10.68 -24.38
N ILE A 9 -29.78 10.75 -23.81
CA ILE A 9 -28.59 10.08 -24.35
C ILE A 9 -28.52 8.67 -23.76
N VAL A 10 -28.74 7.67 -24.61
CA VAL A 10 -28.59 6.24 -24.31
C VAL A 10 -27.13 5.86 -24.57
N LYS A 11 -26.34 5.59 -23.52
CA LYS A 11 -25.00 4.98 -23.67
C LYS A 11 -25.15 3.46 -23.77
N LYS A 12 -24.66 2.91 -24.87
CA LYS A 12 -24.53 1.46 -25.13
C LYS A 12 -23.44 0.88 -24.22
N VAL A 13 -23.77 -0.20 -23.53
CA VAL A 13 -22.82 -1.03 -22.78
C VAL A 13 -22.32 -2.12 -23.75
N THR A 14 -21.02 -2.12 -24.05
CA THR A 14 -20.38 -3.16 -24.86
C THR A 14 -19.75 -4.19 -23.92
N ALA A 15 -20.25 -5.42 -23.96
CA ALA A 15 -19.71 -6.56 -23.22
C ALA A 15 -18.41 -7.04 -23.88
N PHE A 16 -17.34 -7.18 -23.10
CA PHE A 16 -16.10 -7.85 -23.52
C PHE A 16 -16.20 -9.34 -23.20
N ALA A 17 -16.08 -10.17 -24.24
CA ALA A 17 -15.93 -11.62 -24.13
C ALA A 17 -14.46 -11.97 -23.85
N ILE A 18 -14.22 -12.78 -22.81
CA ILE A 18 -12.91 -13.35 -22.49
C ILE A 18 -12.81 -14.69 -23.21
N ALA A 19 -11.91 -14.79 -24.18
CA ALA A 19 -11.56 -16.05 -24.84
C ALA A 19 -10.45 -16.75 -24.03
N ALA A 20 -10.73 -17.95 -23.54
CA ALA A 20 -9.74 -18.83 -22.94
C ALA A 20 -8.97 -19.56 -24.05
N VAL A 21 -7.64 -19.44 -24.06
CA VAL A 21 -6.77 -20.22 -24.93
C VAL A 21 -6.11 -21.30 -24.08
N ALA A 22 -6.55 -22.55 -24.30
CA ALA A 22 -5.89 -23.74 -23.77
C ALA A 22 -4.78 -24.16 -24.76
N SER A 23 -3.52 -24.11 -24.31
CA SER A 23 -2.38 -24.63 -25.06
C SER A 23 -2.07 -26.05 -24.60
N LEU A 24 -2.51 -27.04 -25.38
CA LEU A 24 -1.98 -28.41 -25.32
C LEU A 24 -0.64 -28.44 -26.07
N TRP A 25 0.45 -28.72 -25.35
CA TRP A 25 1.71 -29.17 -25.93
C TRP A 25 1.79 -30.69 -25.81
N ILE A 26 1.72 -31.37 -26.95
CA ILE A 26 2.09 -32.77 -27.13
C ILE A 26 3.53 -32.76 -27.65
N GLY A 27 4.46 -33.23 -26.83
CA GLY A 27 5.85 -33.47 -27.22
C GLY A 27 6.24 -34.89 -26.86
N ALA A 28 6.37 -35.74 -27.88
CA ALA A 28 6.83 -37.12 -27.76
C ALA A 28 8.34 -37.19 -27.50
N LEU A 29 8.74 -38.12 -26.63
CA LEU A 29 10.13 -38.59 -26.46
C LEU A 29 10.52 -39.50 -27.64
N PRO A 30 11.83 -39.64 -27.91
CA PRO A 30 12.39 -40.97 -27.71
C PRO A 30 13.69 -40.99 -26.90
N ALA A 31 13.91 -42.17 -26.31
CA ALA A 31 14.94 -42.55 -25.38
C ALA A 31 16.37 -42.51 -25.96
N ASN A 32 17.34 -42.18 -25.09
CA ASN A 32 18.69 -42.72 -25.20
C ASN A 32 19.28 -42.91 -23.81
N ALA A 33 19.82 -44.10 -23.58
CA ALA A 33 20.38 -44.57 -22.32
C ALA A 33 21.89 -44.29 -22.23
N ALA A 34 22.34 -43.84 -21.06
CA ALA A 34 23.60 -44.24 -20.41
C ALA A 34 23.65 -43.62 -18.98
N PRO A 35 24.18 -44.34 -17.96
CA PRO A 35 24.15 -43.93 -16.55
C PRO A 35 25.32 -42.96 -16.26
N PRO A 36 25.23 -42.10 -15.21
CA PRO A 36 25.95 -42.47 -13.98
C PRO A 36 25.44 -41.81 -12.67
N ALA A 37 26.12 -42.19 -11.59
CA ALA A 37 26.35 -41.47 -10.35
C ALA A 37 25.39 -41.70 -9.18
N GLU A 38 25.98 -42.30 -8.15
CA GLU A 38 25.53 -42.36 -6.77
C GLU A 38 24.90 -41.03 -6.33
N THR A 39 23.72 -41.12 -5.72
CA THR A 39 23.08 -39.98 -5.08
C THR A 39 23.82 -39.67 -3.77
N PRO A 40 24.39 -38.47 -3.60
CA PRO A 40 24.73 -37.97 -2.28
C PRO A 40 23.40 -37.68 -1.57
N LYS A 41 23.21 -38.26 -0.37
CA LYS A 41 22.18 -37.84 0.57
C LYS A 41 22.39 -36.36 0.86
N THR A 42 21.64 -35.51 0.16
CA THR A 42 21.62 -34.08 0.43
C THR A 42 20.59 -33.85 1.53
N ALA A 43 21.06 -33.83 2.77
CA ALA A 43 20.37 -33.15 3.84
C ALA A 43 20.50 -31.64 3.61
N THR A 44 19.45 -31.01 3.11
CA THR A 44 19.24 -29.58 3.30
C THR A 44 17.76 -29.37 3.56
N GLY A 45 17.43 -29.32 4.84
CA GLY A 45 16.17 -28.78 5.30
C GLY A 45 16.03 -27.38 4.71
N VAL A 46 15.10 -27.24 3.78
CA VAL A 46 14.52 -25.95 3.43
C VAL A 46 13.90 -25.45 4.73
N LYS A 47 14.58 -24.53 5.42
CA LYS A 47 13.93 -23.71 6.44
C LYS A 47 12.85 -22.94 5.71
N THR A 48 11.63 -23.47 5.74
CA THR A 48 10.43 -22.74 5.38
C THR A 48 10.43 -21.50 6.26
N THR A 49 10.81 -20.35 5.69
CA THR A 49 10.74 -19.06 6.36
C THR A 49 9.31 -18.91 6.83
N GLN A 50 9.11 -19.06 8.14
CA GLN A 50 7.81 -19.00 8.78
C GLN A 50 7.22 -17.64 8.42
N VAL A 51 6.11 -17.64 7.67
CA VAL A 51 5.39 -16.40 7.34
C VAL A 51 4.97 -15.79 8.67
N THR A 52 5.73 -14.79 9.12
CA THR A 52 5.42 -14.08 10.36
C THR A 52 4.22 -13.21 10.05
N ASP A 53 3.09 -13.44 10.71
CA ASP A 53 1.93 -12.56 10.55
C ASP A 53 2.28 -11.15 11.05
N THR A 54 1.62 -10.13 10.48
CA THR A 54 1.93 -8.72 10.75
C THR A 54 1.83 -8.37 12.24
N ARG A 55 0.86 -8.94 12.98
CA ARG A 55 0.71 -8.68 14.41
C ARG A 55 1.90 -9.20 15.20
N THR A 56 2.29 -10.45 14.98
CA THR A 56 3.45 -11.07 15.63
C THR A 56 4.73 -10.28 15.36
N LEU A 57 4.91 -9.80 14.13
CA LEU A 57 6.06 -8.96 13.77
C LEU A 57 6.05 -7.64 14.55
N LEU A 58 4.94 -6.90 14.53
CA LEU A 58 4.84 -5.61 15.21
C LEU A 58 4.97 -5.75 16.73
N GLU A 59 4.35 -6.76 17.34
CA GLU A 59 4.42 -7.02 18.78
C GLU A 59 5.84 -7.33 19.24
N ARG A 60 6.58 -8.14 18.46
CA ARG A 60 7.98 -8.47 18.76
C ARG A 60 8.87 -7.23 18.83
N HIS A 61 8.62 -6.25 17.98
CA HIS A 61 9.46 -5.07 17.80
C HIS A 61 8.86 -3.79 18.42
N LYS A 62 7.77 -3.88 19.21
CA LYS A 62 7.08 -2.70 19.74
C LYS A 62 7.89 -1.90 20.75
N GLN A 63 8.87 -2.52 21.42
CA GLN A 63 9.74 -1.90 22.42
C GLN A 63 11.12 -1.55 21.86
N ASP A 64 11.35 -1.85 20.58
CA ASP A 64 12.64 -1.60 19.95
C ASP A 64 12.86 -0.09 19.75
N LYS A 65 14.14 0.31 19.79
CA LYS A 65 14.53 1.71 19.59
C LYS A 65 14.42 2.17 18.13
N ALA A 66 14.18 1.23 17.21
CA ALA A 66 14.05 1.45 15.78
C ALA A 66 13.23 0.32 15.15
N LEU A 67 12.68 0.55 13.96
CA LEU A 67 12.14 -0.52 13.13
C LEU A 67 13.24 -1.54 12.82
N PRO A 68 12.93 -2.85 12.82
CA PRO A 68 13.86 -3.88 12.36
C PRO A 68 14.22 -3.68 10.90
N GLU A 69 15.45 -4.04 10.53
CA GLU A 69 15.89 -4.00 9.13
C GLU A 69 14.96 -4.84 8.24
N GLY A 70 14.57 -4.25 7.10
CA GLY A 70 13.62 -4.87 6.17
C GLY A 70 12.15 -4.58 6.47
N LEU A 71 11.81 -3.97 7.62
CA LEU A 71 10.47 -3.42 7.87
C LEU A 71 10.40 -1.97 7.43
N LEU A 72 9.41 -1.67 6.59
CA LEU A 72 9.10 -0.33 6.14
C LEU A 72 7.63 -0.02 6.44
N ILE A 73 7.36 1.24 6.77
CA ILE A 73 6.00 1.77 6.87
C ILE A 73 5.87 2.85 5.82
N ARG A 74 4.93 2.69 4.90
CA ARG A 74 4.61 3.72 3.89
C ARG A 74 3.27 4.36 4.21
N VAL A 75 3.22 5.67 4.20
CA VAL A 75 1.97 6.43 4.30
C VAL A 75 1.83 7.29 3.06
N SER A 76 0.68 7.22 2.41
CA SER A 76 0.40 7.99 1.20
C SER A 76 -0.91 8.73 1.32
N ALA A 77 -0.99 9.91 0.71
CA ALA A 77 -2.25 10.52 0.38
C ALA A 77 -2.22 11.20 -0.98
N CYS A 78 -3.35 11.13 -1.67
CA CYS A 78 -3.67 11.99 -2.78
C CYS A 78 -4.54 13.14 -2.23
N LEU A 79 -3.97 14.34 -2.21
CA LEU A 79 -4.55 15.57 -1.66
C LEU A 79 -5.42 16.32 -2.67
N GLY A 80 -5.58 15.78 -3.88
CA GLY A 80 -6.36 16.35 -4.98
C GLY A 80 -7.68 15.63 -5.22
N ALA A 81 -8.64 16.35 -5.80
CA ALA A 81 -9.67 15.68 -6.60
C ALA A 81 -9.01 15.24 -7.93
N PRO A 82 -9.36 14.05 -8.49
CA PRO A 82 -9.19 13.90 -9.92
C PRO A 82 -10.00 15.04 -10.57
N ASP A 83 -9.33 15.97 -11.24
CA ASP A 83 -10.03 16.87 -12.16
C ASP A 83 -10.75 15.95 -13.15
N GLU A 84 -12.05 16.16 -13.36
CA GLU A 84 -12.85 15.34 -14.27
C GLU A 84 -12.29 15.37 -15.71
N ASN A 85 -11.43 16.36 -16.01
CA ASN A 85 -10.70 16.51 -17.27
C ASN A 85 -9.22 16.10 -17.20
N ALA A 86 -8.65 15.97 -16.01
CA ALA A 86 -7.36 15.30 -15.87
C ALA A 86 -7.65 13.80 -15.98
N GLY A 87 -6.96 13.08 -16.85
CA GLY A 87 -7.04 11.62 -16.87
C GLY A 87 -6.64 11.00 -15.51
N PRO A 88 -6.35 9.69 -15.45
CA PRO A 88 -5.96 9.02 -14.20
C PRO A 88 -4.70 9.59 -13.50
N ASN A 89 -4.05 10.58 -14.09
CA ASN A 89 -2.81 11.17 -13.61
C ASN A 89 -3.10 12.38 -12.73
N VAL A 90 -3.11 12.13 -11.42
CA VAL A 90 -3.06 13.17 -10.38
C VAL A 90 -1.76 13.98 -10.54
N PRO A 91 -1.79 15.33 -10.55
CA PRO A 91 -0.57 16.13 -10.60
C PRO A 91 0.42 15.74 -9.50
N GLN A 92 1.72 15.68 -9.82
CA GLN A 92 2.77 15.22 -8.91
C GLN A 92 2.81 15.98 -7.56
N GLY A 93 2.39 17.26 -7.56
CA GLY A 93 2.29 18.08 -6.34
C GLY A 93 1.08 17.78 -5.44
N MET A 94 0.18 16.89 -5.87
CA MET A 94 -0.99 16.47 -5.09
C MET A 94 -0.79 15.11 -4.41
N ASN A 95 0.31 14.41 -4.68
CA ASN A 95 0.65 13.18 -3.96
C ASN A 95 1.65 13.50 -2.85
N GLU A 96 1.37 12.96 -1.67
CA GLU A 96 2.26 12.97 -0.54
C GLU A 96 2.49 11.53 -0.12
N THR A 97 3.70 11.01 -0.35
CA THR A 97 4.09 9.68 0.14
C THR A 97 5.37 9.78 0.96
N TRP A 98 5.32 9.18 2.14
CA TRP A 98 6.44 9.04 3.06
C TRP A 98 6.73 7.57 3.32
N GLU A 99 8.00 7.21 3.43
CA GLU A 99 8.45 5.89 3.83
C GLU A 99 9.35 5.98 5.06
N PHE A 100 8.98 5.28 6.13
CA PHE A 100 9.79 5.12 7.32
C PHE A 100 10.61 3.84 7.22
N SER A 101 11.91 3.96 7.45
CA SER A 101 12.85 2.85 7.62
C SER A 101 13.40 2.84 9.05
N SER A 102 14.36 1.95 9.34
CA SER A 102 14.97 1.82 10.66
C SER A 102 15.59 3.12 11.18
N ASN A 103 16.15 3.95 10.31
CA ASN A 103 16.93 5.14 10.71
C ASN A 103 16.61 6.41 9.91
N ALA A 104 15.63 6.37 9.02
CA ALA A 104 15.32 7.50 8.16
C ALA A 104 13.84 7.54 7.80
N VAL A 105 13.39 8.74 7.43
CA VAL A 105 12.15 8.95 6.70
C VAL A 105 12.49 9.47 5.31
N HIS A 106 11.81 8.94 4.31
CA HIS A 106 12.04 9.24 2.90
C HIS A 106 10.81 9.91 2.31
N ARG A 107 11.02 10.94 1.50
CA ARG A 107 10.01 11.41 0.56
C ARG A 107 10.02 10.49 -0.64
N ILE A 108 8.85 9.99 -1.02
CA ILE A 108 8.70 9.05 -2.12
C ILE A 108 7.95 9.72 -3.27
N ASP A 109 8.47 9.58 -4.47
CA ASP A 109 7.74 9.80 -5.70
C ASP A 109 7.10 8.48 -6.14
N LEU A 110 5.77 8.45 -6.19
CA LEU A 110 4.99 7.30 -6.63
C LEU A 110 4.69 7.45 -8.12
N SER A 111 5.27 6.57 -8.92
CA SER A 111 4.96 6.43 -10.34
C SER A 111 4.34 5.07 -10.61
N PHE A 112 3.77 4.86 -11.80
CA PHE A 112 3.27 3.55 -12.23
C PHE A 112 4.01 3.10 -13.47
N LYS A 113 4.55 1.88 -13.46
CA LYS A 113 5.17 1.25 -14.63
C LYS A 113 4.47 -0.07 -14.90
N ASN A 114 3.92 -0.24 -16.10
CA ASN A 114 3.15 -1.43 -16.50
C ASN A 114 1.98 -1.75 -15.55
N GLY A 115 1.34 -0.72 -14.97
CA GLY A 115 0.23 -0.88 -14.02
C GLY A 115 0.66 -1.16 -12.58
N GLU A 116 1.94 -1.37 -12.31
CA GLU A 116 2.48 -1.61 -10.97
C GLU A 116 3.02 -0.31 -10.35
N PRO A 117 2.82 -0.08 -9.03
CA PRO A 117 3.38 1.07 -8.36
C PRO A 117 4.90 0.94 -8.23
N VAL A 118 5.61 2.02 -8.57
CA VAL A 118 7.05 2.16 -8.44
C VAL A 118 7.34 3.31 -7.48
N TYR A 119 7.87 2.94 -6.31
CA TYR A 119 8.25 3.86 -5.24
C TYR A 119 9.71 4.28 -5.39
N THR A 120 9.94 5.56 -5.66
CA THR A 120 11.30 6.11 -5.78
C THR A 120 11.57 7.08 -4.64
N ARG A 121 12.61 6.82 -3.84
CA ARG A 121 13.08 7.75 -2.80
C ARG A 121 13.71 8.97 -3.47
N VAL A 122 13.12 10.14 -3.28
CA VAL A 122 13.63 11.41 -3.87
C VAL A 122 14.35 12.28 -2.88
N GLU A 123 14.05 12.14 -1.59
CA GLU A 123 14.74 12.84 -0.51
C GLU A 123 14.71 11.98 0.76
N SER A 124 15.75 12.06 1.59
CA SER A 124 15.88 11.27 2.81
C SER A 124 16.36 12.13 3.97
N ARG A 125 15.81 11.90 5.15
CA ARG A 125 16.20 12.59 6.38
C ARG A 125 16.41 11.58 7.51
N PRO A 126 17.44 11.74 8.35
CA PRO A 126 17.59 10.91 9.55
C PRO A 126 16.33 10.99 10.42
N PHE A 127 15.90 9.85 10.95
CA PHE A 127 14.72 9.74 11.78
C PHE A 127 14.86 8.61 12.80
N VAL A 128 14.44 8.87 14.03
CA VAL A 128 14.40 7.85 15.08
C VAL A 128 13.05 7.16 14.99
N SER A 129 13.03 5.98 14.36
CA SER A 129 11.82 5.18 14.12
C SER A 129 11.28 4.44 15.34
N LYS A 130 11.64 4.93 16.54
CA LYS A 130 11.16 4.41 17.82
C LYS A 130 9.64 4.53 17.87
N ASP A 131 9.00 3.57 18.51
CA ASP A 131 7.56 3.56 18.79
C ASP A 131 6.66 3.46 17.54
N LEU A 132 7.19 3.35 16.30
CA LEU A 132 6.35 3.19 15.11
C LEU A 132 5.54 1.88 15.11
N CYS A 133 6.16 0.76 15.51
CA CYS A 133 5.43 -0.51 15.68
C CYS A 133 4.32 -0.39 16.73
N LYS A 134 4.61 0.28 17.86
CA LYS A 134 3.63 0.55 18.91
C LYS A 134 2.50 1.45 18.40
N THR A 135 2.82 2.48 17.62
CA THR A 135 1.86 3.40 17.01
C THR A 135 0.86 2.66 16.11
N LEU A 136 1.33 1.71 15.30
CA LEU A 136 0.46 0.88 14.47
C LEU A 136 -0.45 -0.04 15.31
N LEU A 137 0.07 -0.65 16.37
CA LEU A 137 -0.70 -1.51 17.27
C LEU A 137 -1.77 -0.73 18.04
N ASP A 138 -1.38 0.38 18.69
CA ASP A 138 -2.29 1.25 19.44
C ASP A 138 -3.34 1.92 18.53
N GLY A 139 -2.93 2.25 17.30
CA GLY A 139 -3.80 2.76 16.24
C GLY A 139 -4.73 1.71 15.64
N LYS A 140 -4.71 0.46 16.15
CA LYS A 140 -5.58 -0.64 15.72
C LYS A 140 -5.44 -0.98 14.23
N ALA A 141 -4.25 -0.80 13.66
CA ALA A 141 -4.02 -0.99 12.23
C ALA A 141 -4.39 -2.41 11.76
N ILE A 142 -4.08 -3.42 12.57
CA ILE A 142 -4.39 -4.83 12.28
C ILE A 142 -5.90 -5.07 12.31
N GLU A 143 -6.58 -4.57 13.35
CA GLU A 143 -8.01 -4.69 13.54
C GLU A 143 -8.81 -4.01 12.41
N ILE A 144 -8.37 -2.82 12.00
CA ILE A 144 -8.97 -2.08 10.88
C ILE A 144 -8.80 -2.88 9.59
N GLY A 145 -7.60 -3.43 9.35
CA GLY A 145 -7.33 -4.27 8.17
C GLY A 145 -8.18 -5.53 8.15
N ALA A 146 -8.35 -6.20 9.30
CA ALA A 146 -9.15 -7.41 9.44
C ALA A 146 -10.66 -7.18 9.23
N ARG A 147 -11.17 -5.97 9.55
CA ARG A 147 -12.59 -5.60 9.40
C ARG A 147 -12.91 -4.85 8.11
N LYS A 148 -11.94 -4.70 7.20
CA LYS A 148 -12.12 -3.97 5.93
C LYS A 148 -13.34 -4.50 5.18
N GLY A 149 -14.32 -3.65 4.89
CA GLY A 149 -15.55 -4.02 4.19
C GLY A 149 -16.71 -4.51 5.06
N GLU A 150 -16.56 -4.59 6.38
CA GLU A 150 -17.65 -4.97 7.28
C GLU A 150 -18.31 -3.72 7.91
N GLY A 151 -19.59 -3.45 7.65
CA GLY A 151 -20.40 -2.45 8.37
C GLY A 151 -20.85 -1.22 7.55
N PRO A 152 -21.68 -0.34 8.13
CA PRO A 152 -22.22 0.83 7.42
C PRO A 152 -21.08 1.76 6.99
N GLN A 153 -21.13 2.11 5.71
CA GLN A 153 -20.04 2.74 4.98
C GLN A 153 -19.85 4.21 5.37
N ALA A 154 -18.65 4.59 5.80
CA ALA A 154 -18.25 5.99 6.01
C ALA A 154 -16.86 6.26 5.40
N GLY A 155 -16.71 7.35 4.66
CA GLY A 155 -15.45 7.74 3.99
C GLY A 155 -14.82 9.00 4.58
N LEU A 156 -13.48 9.08 4.56
CA LEU A 156 -12.61 10.23 4.91
C LEU A 156 -13.01 11.01 6.17
N VAL A 157 -13.20 10.32 7.29
CA VAL A 157 -13.43 10.99 8.58
C VAL A 157 -12.09 11.34 9.25
N GLY A 158 -11.99 12.53 9.84
CA GLY A 158 -10.84 12.94 10.69
C GLY A 158 -9.62 13.46 9.94
N THR A 159 -9.77 13.91 8.69
CA THR A 159 -8.70 14.47 7.85
C THR A 159 -9.01 15.94 7.55
N ILE A 160 -7.97 16.77 7.34
CA ILE A 160 -8.16 18.16 6.89
C ILE A 160 -8.56 18.26 5.42
N TYR A 161 -8.41 17.17 4.66
CA TYR A 161 -8.68 17.09 3.22
C TYR A 161 -10.16 16.77 2.96
N ARG A 162 -10.81 17.57 2.11
CA ARG A 162 -12.22 17.41 1.74
C ARG A 162 -12.47 16.32 0.68
N ARG A 163 -11.45 15.94 -0.10
CA ARG A 163 -11.49 14.92 -1.17
C ARG A 163 -10.09 14.29 -1.32
N GLY A 164 -10.00 13.00 -1.64
CA GLY A 164 -8.73 12.31 -1.83
C GLY A 164 -8.77 10.81 -1.56
N SER A 165 -7.59 10.22 -1.53
CA SER A 165 -7.34 8.87 -0.99
C SER A 165 -6.19 8.92 -0.01
N ARG A 166 -6.15 7.97 0.92
CA ARG A 166 -5.01 7.79 1.82
C ARG A 166 -4.76 6.31 2.07
N SER A 167 -3.50 5.96 2.29
CA SER A 167 -3.10 4.60 2.60
C SER A 167 -2.01 4.52 3.66
N ILE A 168 -1.98 3.39 4.34
CA ILE A 168 -0.87 2.96 5.21
C ILE A 168 -0.52 1.53 4.79
N GLU A 169 0.73 1.31 4.43
CA GLU A 169 1.28 0.00 4.10
C GLU A 169 2.35 -0.39 5.11
N VAL A 170 2.32 -1.64 5.56
CA VAL A 170 3.41 -2.28 6.31
C VAL A 170 4.07 -3.30 5.41
N VAL A 171 5.37 -3.16 5.19
CA VAL A 171 6.12 -3.93 4.19
C VAL A 171 7.26 -4.63 4.90
N TRP A 172 7.36 -5.94 4.73
CA TRP A 172 8.44 -6.76 5.29
C TRP A 172 9.21 -7.44 4.17
N GLN A 173 10.51 -7.20 4.10
CA GLN A 173 11.41 -7.81 3.11
C GLN A 173 10.88 -7.66 1.66
N GLY A 174 10.38 -6.46 1.35
CA GLY A 174 9.81 -6.14 0.03
C GLY A 174 8.40 -6.65 -0.23
N LYS A 175 7.78 -7.39 0.71
CA LYS A 175 6.40 -7.87 0.60
C LYS A 175 5.46 -7.03 1.46
N THR A 176 4.38 -6.52 0.87
CA THR A 176 3.31 -5.86 1.63
C THR A 176 2.59 -6.88 2.50
N MET A 177 2.58 -6.63 3.82
CA MET A 177 2.00 -7.48 4.86
C MET A 177 0.68 -6.90 5.40
N LEU A 178 0.50 -5.59 5.32
CA LEU A 178 -0.74 -4.88 5.63
C LEU A 178 -0.91 -3.74 4.63
N ASP A 179 -2.12 -3.58 4.12
CA ASP A 179 -2.51 -2.49 3.23
C ASP A 179 -3.87 -1.92 3.67
N LEU A 180 -3.81 -0.76 4.33
CA LEU A 180 -4.97 0.03 4.72
C LEU A 180 -5.17 1.15 3.71
N GLY A 181 -6.40 1.32 3.23
CA GLY A 181 -6.69 2.33 2.21
C GLY A 181 -8.14 2.78 2.25
N GLU A 182 -8.35 4.10 2.22
CA GLU A 182 -9.64 4.74 1.98
C GLU A 182 -9.56 5.54 0.68
N THR A 183 -10.64 5.50 -0.11
CA THR A 183 -10.77 6.32 -1.32
C THR A 183 -12.18 6.89 -1.43
N ASN A 184 -12.27 8.14 -1.86
CA ASN A 184 -13.53 8.80 -2.22
C ASN A 184 -13.88 8.67 -3.72
N GLY A 185 -13.20 7.79 -4.47
CA GLY A 185 -13.51 7.49 -5.87
C GLY A 185 -14.70 6.53 -6.05
N PRO A 186 -15.13 6.23 -7.30
CA PRO A 186 -16.28 5.35 -7.59
C PRO A 186 -16.12 3.91 -7.09
N MET A 187 -14.89 3.47 -6.81
CA MET A 187 -14.54 2.21 -6.15
C MET A 187 -14.34 2.47 -4.65
N LEU A 188 -15.42 2.74 -3.93
CA LEU A 188 -15.35 3.17 -2.53
C LEU A 188 -14.87 2.02 -1.63
N HIS A 189 -13.68 2.17 -1.04
CA HIS A 189 -13.24 1.32 0.06
C HIS A 189 -13.62 2.00 1.37
N PHE A 190 -14.67 1.49 2.01
CA PHE A 190 -15.19 2.05 3.25
C PHE A 190 -14.85 1.20 4.46
N TYR A 191 -14.53 1.89 5.55
CA TYR A 191 -14.51 1.33 6.88
C TYR A 191 -15.80 1.70 7.62
N ARG A 192 -16.07 1.02 8.74
CA ARG A 192 -17.03 1.52 9.74
C ARG A 192 -16.60 2.91 10.17
N GLU A 193 -17.53 3.80 10.51
CA GLU A 193 -17.20 5.17 10.93
C GLU A 193 -16.13 5.23 12.04
N THR A 194 -16.20 4.32 13.03
CA THR A 194 -15.20 4.24 14.11
C THR A 194 -13.82 3.83 13.61
N ASP A 195 -13.76 2.91 12.65
CA ASP A 195 -12.51 2.42 12.05
C ASP A 195 -11.95 3.45 11.07
N ALA A 196 -12.80 4.17 10.33
CA ALA A 196 -12.42 5.30 9.48
C ALA A 196 -11.80 6.44 10.29
N LYS A 197 -12.41 6.79 11.44
CA LYS A 197 -11.86 7.77 12.39
C LYS A 197 -10.51 7.33 12.94
N ALA A 198 -10.39 6.06 13.37
CA ALA A 198 -9.16 5.52 13.93
C ALA A 198 -8.03 5.46 12.88
N PHE A 199 -8.34 4.95 11.69
CA PHE A 199 -7.42 4.95 10.56
C PHE A 199 -6.96 6.36 10.20
N GLY A 200 -7.88 7.32 10.20
CA GLY A 200 -7.54 8.70 9.90
C GLY A 200 -6.64 9.37 10.92
N ALA A 201 -6.91 9.16 12.20
CA ALA A 201 -6.03 9.61 13.27
C ALA A 201 -4.64 8.97 13.18
N LEU A 202 -4.57 7.67 12.89
CA LEU A 202 -3.31 6.95 12.70
C LEU A 202 -2.51 7.50 11.51
N TYR A 203 -3.16 7.71 10.37
CA TYR A 203 -2.53 8.30 9.20
C TYR A 203 -1.95 9.69 9.52
N GLU A 204 -2.74 10.59 10.10
CA GLU A 204 -2.25 11.94 10.41
C GLU A 204 -1.11 11.92 11.44
N ALA A 205 -1.17 11.04 12.45
CA ALA A 205 -0.08 10.90 13.42
C ALA A 205 1.25 10.51 12.74
N LEU A 206 1.22 9.62 11.75
CA LEU A 206 2.42 9.24 11.00
C LEU A 206 2.84 10.35 10.01
N ALA A 207 1.90 10.91 9.25
CA ALA A 207 2.19 11.95 8.27
C ALA A 207 2.76 13.23 8.92
N VAL A 208 2.24 13.63 10.08
CA VAL A 208 2.76 14.79 10.84
C VAL A 208 4.23 14.56 11.24
N GLN A 209 4.58 13.39 11.75
CA GLN A 209 5.98 13.07 12.08
C GLN A 209 6.90 13.20 10.87
N ALA A 210 6.50 12.67 9.71
CA ALA A 210 7.27 12.83 8.48
C ALA A 210 7.41 14.30 8.07
N ARG A 211 6.31 15.05 8.06
CA ARG A 211 6.29 16.49 7.70
C ARG A 211 7.20 17.30 8.64
N GLU A 212 7.20 17.02 9.95
CA GLU A 212 8.04 17.70 10.93
C GLU A 212 9.53 17.51 10.66
N VAL A 213 9.95 16.28 10.33
CA VAL A 213 11.34 15.99 9.98
C VAL A 213 11.81 16.79 8.76
N PHE A 214 10.94 17.00 7.77
CA PHE A 214 11.27 17.78 6.56
C PHE A 214 11.07 19.29 6.73
N LYS A 215 10.36 19.75 7.76
CA LYS A 215 10.28 21.17 8.13
C LYS A 215 11.50 21.63 8.90
N ALA A 216 12.11 20.76 9.71
CA ALA A 216 13.36 21.05 10.38
C ALA A 216 14.44 21.34 9.33
N LYS A 217 15.16 22.47 9.47
CA LYS A 217 16.28 22.77 8.57
C LYS A 217 17.25 21.60 8.58
N ALA A 218 17.71 21.22 7.38
CA ALA A 218 18.79 20.26 7.21
C ALA A 218 19.96 20.66 8.13
N GLU A 219 20.25 19.88 9.17
CA GLU A 219 21.54 20.02 9.81
C GLU A 219 22.60 19.58 8.79
N PRO A 220 23.66 20.38 8.57
CA PRO A 220 24.75 19.97 7.68
C PRO A 220 25.36 18.68 8.23
N ALA A 221 25.54 17.70 7.34
CA ALA A 221 26.22 16.46 7.68
C ALA A 221 27.60 16.79 8.28
N LYS A 222 27.87 16.28 9.49
CA LYS A 222 29.17 16.38 10.15
C LYS A 222 30.14 15.34 9.60
#